data_AF-A0A935NSM1-F1
#
_entry.id   AF-A0A935NSM1-F1
#
_cell.length_a   1.000
_cell.length_b   1.000
_cell.length_c   1.000
_cell.angle_alpha   90.00
_cell.angle_beta   90.00
_cell.angle_gamma   90.00
#
_symmetry.space_group_name_H-M   'P 1'
#
loop_
_entity.id
_entity.type
_entity.pdbx_description
1 polymer ?
#
loop_
_entity_poly.entity_id
_entity_poly.type
_entity_poly.pdbx_seq_one_letter_code
_entity_poly.pdbx_strand_id
1 'polypeptide(L)'
;MTTPLIVFFVVGALFGVATGSVQHLFSEGRARPADAGVPVSLASRALWVLISSCLWPILLLAGVPTLYRLAAVRVRAQRGQPPRE
;
A
#
# COMPACT_ATOMS: atom_id res chain seq x y z
N MET A 1 23.11 -19.79 6.81
CA MET A 1 22.65 -19.06 8.02
C MET A 1 22.05 -17.68 7.72
N THR A 2 22.39 -17.02 6.60
CA THR A 2 21.84 -15.69 6.21
C THR A 2 20.63 -15.73 5.29
N THR A 3 20.36 -16.88 4.66
CA THR A 3 19.25 -17.10 3.72
C THR A 3 17.88 -16.60 4.21
N PRO A 4 17.40 -16.88 5.44
CA PRO A 4 16.10 -16.41 5.87
C PRO A 4 16.01 -14.88 5.98
N LEU A 5 17.10 -14.21 6.38
CA LEU A 5 17.17 -12.75 6.43
C LEU A 5 17.11 -12.14 5.03
N ILE A 6 17.84 -12.72 4.07
CA ILE A 6 17.81 -12.26 2.68
C ILE A 6 16.39 -12.35 2.12
N VAL A 7 15.72 -13.49 2.30
CA VAL A 7 14.32 -13.67 1.87
C VAL A 7 13.40 -12.67 2.55
N PHE A 8 13.56 -12.44 3.85
CA PHE A 8 12.76 -11.47 4.61
C PHE A 8 12.84 -10.06 4.00
N PHE A 9 14.04 -9.56 3.72
CA PHE A 9 14.23 -8.22 3.16
C PHE A 9 13.79 -8.13 1.70
N VAL A 10 14.00 -9.16 0.89
CA VAL A 10 13.53 -9.21 -0.50
C VAL A 10 12.00 -9.15 -0.56
N VAL A 11 11.31 -9.94 0.28
CA VAL A 11 9.86 -9.92 0.36
C VAL A 11 9.36 -8.54 0.80
N GLY A 12 9.98 -7.94 1.82
CA GLY A 12 9.60 -6.61 2.28
C GLY A 12 9.88 -5.50 1.25
N ALA A 13 10.94 -5.62 0.45
CA ALA A 13 11.24 -4.68 -0.63
C ALA A 13 10.19 -4.79 -1.75
N LEU A 14 9.85 -6.01 -2.17
CA LEU A 14 8.79 -6.27 -3.14
C LEU A 14 7.43 -5.75 -2.63
N PHE A 15 7.14 -5.95 -1.35
CA PHE A 15 5.96 -5.41 -0.70
C PHE A 15 5.93 -3.88 -0.75
N GLY A 16 7.04 -3.20 -0.45
CA GLY A 16 7.16 -1.75 -0.55
C GLY A 16 6.95 -1.21 -1.96
N VAL A 17 7.52 -1.87 -2.97
CA VAL A 17 7.31 -1.53 -4.38
C VAL A 17 5.84 -1.69 -4.78
N ALA A 18 5.21 -2.80 -4.38
CA ALA A 18 3.81 -3.09 -4.68
C ALA A 18 2.84 -2.13 -3.99
N THR A 19 3.15 -1.71 -2.76
CA THR A 19 2.28 -0.85 -1.93
C THR A 19 2.57 0.64 -2.09
N GLY A 20 3.62 1.03 -2.81
CA GLY A 20 3.98 2.44 -3.03
C GLY A 20 2.89 3.27 -3.70
N SER A 21 2.00 2.67 -4.51
CA SER A 21 0.84 3.37 -5.09
C SER A 21 -0.26 3.66 -4.06
N VAL A 22 -0.27 2.90 -2.97
CA VAL A 22 -1.25 2.93 -1.88
C VAL A 22 -0.64 3.48 -0.58
N GLN A 23 0.61 3.97 -0.64
CA GLN A 23 1.32 4.58 0.50
C GLN A 23 0.49 5.69 1.17
N HIS A 24 -0.35 6.40 0.41
CA HIS A 24 -1.28 7.41 0.89
C HIS A 24 -2.35 6.86 1.86
N LEU A 25 -2.60 5.55 1.91
CA LEU A 25 -3.46 4.95 2.94
C LEU A 25 -2.75 4.77 4.28
N PHE A 26 -1.41 4.78 4.30
CA PHE A 26 -0.60 4.43 5.47
C PHE A 26 0.21 5.61 6.02
N SER A 27 0.62 6.56 5.18
CA SER A 27 1.53 7.64 5.57
C SER A 27 0.80 8.91 6.00
N GLU A 28 -0.36 9.23 5.41
CA GLU A 28 -1.06 10.51 5.65
C GLU A 28 -2.54 10.32 5.34
N GLY A 29 -3.42 10.39 6.35
CA GLY A 29 -4.86 10.22 6.16
C GLY A 29 -5.37 11.06 4.99
N ARG A 30 -6.00 10.41 4.00
CA ARG A 30 -6.54 11.00 2.76
C ARG A 30 -5.74 12.24 2.36
N ALA A 31 -4.55 12.04 1.81
CA ALA A 31 -3.81 13.10 1.13
C ALA A 31 -4.82 13.93 0.34
N ARG A 32 -5.08 15.15 0.83
CA ARG A 32 -5.86 16.14 0.09
C ARG A 32 -5.22 16.15 -1.29
N PRO A 33 -6.00 16.08 -2.39
CA PRO A 33 -5.46 15.95 -3.73
C PRO A 33 -4.29 16.89 -3.84
N ALA A 34 -3.09 16.33 -3.84
CA ALA A 34 -1.89 17.13 -3.91
C ALA A 34 -2.09 17.98 -5.16
N ASP A 35 -1.89 19.28 -5.02
CA ASP A 35 -1.78 20.19 -6.14
C ASP A 35 -1.11 19.45 -7.29
N ALA A 36 -1.78 19.41 -8.43
CA ALA A 36 -1.58 18.47 -9.54
C ALA A 36 -0.21 18.59 -10.25
N GLY A 37 0.83 19.06 -9.57
CA GLY A 37 2.16 19.33 -10.09
C GLY A 37 3.34 19.00 -9.17
N VAL A 38 3.16 18.38 -7.99
CA VAL A 38 4.33 17.94 -7.19
C VAL A 38 4.70 16.50 -7.54
N PRO A 39 5.82 16.27 -8.27
CA PRO A 39 6.23 14.93 -8.63
C PRO A 39 6.60 14.13 -7.37
N VAL A 40 6.12 12.88 -7.29
CA VAL A 40 6.53 11.94 -6.26
C VAL A 40 8.05 11.77 -6.34
N SER A 41 8.78 12.29 -5.35
CA SER A 41 10.23 12.24 -5.32
C SER A 41 10.75 10.81 -5.30
N LEU A 42 11.81 10.53 -6.06
CA LEU A 42 12.50 9.24 -6.02
C LEU A 42 12.98 8.90 -4.60
N ALA A 43 13.34 9.92 -3.82
CA ALA A 43 13.76 9.77 -2.43
C ALA A 43 12.63 9.27 -1.51
N SER A 44 11.39 9.75 -1.69
CA SER A 44 10.26 9.27 -0.88
C SER A 44 9.88 7.83 -1.21
N ARG A 45 9.99 7.45 -2.49
CA ARG A 45 9.84 6.05 -2.93
C ARG A 45 10.91 5.14 -2.34
N ALA A 46 12.18 5.54 -2.39
CA ALA A 46 13.27 4.75 -1.83
C ALA A 46 13.12 4.56 -0.32
N LEU A 47 12.76 5.64 0.39
CA LEU A 47 12.48 5.59 1.83
C LEU A 47 11.32 4.64 2.15
N TRP A 48 10.24 4.68 1.37
CA TRP A 48 9.10 3.78 1.55
C TRP A 48 9.48 2.30 1.38
N VAL A 49 10.26 1.97 0.35
CA VAL A 49 10.75 0.61 0.12
C VAL A 49 11.64 0.15 1.27
N LEU A 50 12.48 1.04 1.81
CA LEU A 50 13.36 0.73 2.93
C LEU A 50 12.56 0.45 4.22
N ILE A 51 11.58 1.30 4.55
CA ILE A 51 10.67 1.09 5.68
C ILE A 51 9.91 -0.22 5.52
N SER A 52 9.36 -0.46 4.32
CA SER A 52 8.62 -1.68 4.00
C SER A 52 9.50 -2.93 4.12
N SER A 53 10.76 -2.86 3.71
CA SER A 53 11.71 -3.96 3.83
C SER A 53 11.89 -4.43 5.27
N CYS A 54 11.79 -3.51 6.24
CA CYS A 54 11.93 -3.79 7.66
C CYS A 54 10.58 -4.11 8.34
N LEU A 55 9.50 -3.44 7.95
CA LEU A 55 8.21 -3.45 8.66
C LEU A 55 7.08 -4.20 7.94
N TRP A 56 7.34 -4.85 6.80
CA TRP A 56 6.30 -5.53 6.03
C TRP A 56 5.39 -6.47 6.83
N PRO A 57 5.82 -7.28 7.82
CA PRO A 57 4.88 -8.16 8.52
C PRO A 57 3.88 -7.38 9.38
N ILE A 58 4.31 -6.25 9.97
CA ILE A 58 3.45 -5.35 10.74
C ILE A 58 2.48 -4.63 9.79
N LEU A 59 2.99 -4.13 8.66
CA LEU A 59 2.19 -3.47 7.63
C LEU A 59 1.16 -4.41 7.00
N LEU A 60 1.52 -5.68 6.81
CA LEU A 60 0.62 -6.73 6.33
C LEU A 60 -0.53 -6.93 7.31
N LEU A 61 -0.21 -7.13 8.60
CA LEU A 61 -1.23 -7.31 9.65
C LEU A 61 -2.14 -6.09 9.81
N ALA A 62 -1.59 -4.88 9.73
CA ALA A 62 -2.35 -3.64 9.77
C ALA A 62 -3.19 -3.40 8.49
N GLY A 63 -2.70 -3.84 7.34
CA GLY A 63 -3.33 -3.64 6.03
C GLY A 63 -4.49 -4.58 5.73
N VAL A 64 -4.46 -5.82 6.24
CA VAL A 64 -5.51 -6.84 6.04
C VAL A 64 -6.93 -6.33 6.39
N PRO A 65 -7.21 -5.75 7.58
CA PRO A 65 -8.56 -5.28 7.91
C PRO A 65 -9.00 -4.11 7.02
N THR A 66 -8.07 -3.26 6.61
CA THR A 66 -8.32 -2.12 5.72
C THR A 66 -8.68 -2.58 4.30
N LEU A 67 -7.92 -3.52 3.75
CA LEU A 67 -8.20 -4.15 2.46
C LEU A 67 -9.53 -4.90 2.46
N TYR A 68 -9.84 -5.61 3.55
CA TYR A 68 -11.12 -6.31 3.70
C TYR A 68 -12.31 -5.34 3.68
N ARG A 69 -12.22 -4.21 4.40
CA ARG A 69 -13.25 -3.17 4.37
C ARG A 69 -13.41 -2.53 2.99
N LEU A 70 -12.30 -2.21 2.31
CA LEU A 70 -12.31 -1.66 0.95
C LEU A 70 -12.92 -2.64 -0.06
N ALA A 71 -12.56 -3.93 0.02
CA ALA A 71 -13.14 -4.97 -0.82
C ALA A 71 -14.64 -5.13 -0.56
N ALA A 72 -15.06 -5.16 0.70
CA ALA A 72 -16.48 -5.24 1.07
C ALA A 72 -17.28 -4.04 0.57
N VAL A 73 -16.74 -2.83 0.64
CA VAL A 73 -17.38 -1.61 0.11
C VAL A 73 -17.47 -1.67 -1.42
N ARG A 74 -16.41 -2.10 -2.11
CA ARG A 74 -16.43 -2.27 -3.57
C ARG A 74 -17.45 -3.31 -4.03
N VAL A 75 -17.54 -4.45 -3.35
CA VAL A 75 -18.53 -5.49 -3.65
C VAL A 75 -19.96 -4.98 -3.43
N ARG A 76 -20.19 -4.20 -2.37
CA ARG A 76 -21.50 -3.56 -2.13
C ARG A 76 -21.83 -2.51 -3.18
N ALA A 77 -20.87 -1.71 -3.61
CA ALA A 77 -21.06 -0.72 -4.67
C ALA A 77 -21.40 -1.38 -6.03
N GLN A 78 -20.74 -2.51 -6.36
CA GLN A 78 -21.05 -3.28 -7.56
C GLN A 78 -22.44 -3.94 -7.51
N ARG A 79 -22.88 -4.41 -6.33
CA ARG A 79 -24.23 -4.96 -6.14
C ARG A 79 -25.34 -3.89 -6.15
N GLY A 80 -25.00 -2.64 -5.85
CA GLY A 80 -25.93 -1.50 -5.85
C GLY A 80 -26.00 -0.73 -7.17
N GLN A 81 -25.25 -1.11 -8.20
CA GLN A 81 -25.25 -0.43 -9.49
C GLN A 81 -26.38 -1.02 -10.37
N PRO A 82 -27.46 -0.28 -10.67
CA PRO A 82 -28.47 -0.75 -11.61
C PRO A 82 -27.83 -0.95 -13.00
N PRO A 83 -28.35 -1.89 -13.81
CA PRO A 83 -27.81 -2.15 -15.15
C PRO A 83 -27.78 -0.84 -15.93
N ARG A 84 -26.62 -0.53 -16.52
CA ARG A 84 -26.52 0.57 -17.48
C ARG A 84 -27.33 0.18 -18.71
N GLU A 85 -28.48 0.83 -18.87
CA GLU A 85 -29.27 0.85 -20.10
C GLU A 85 -28.49 1.49 -21.25
#